data_AF-A0ABD2U1V1-F1
#
_entry.id   AF-A0ABD2U1V1-F1
#
_cell.length_a   1.000
_cell.length_b   1.000
_cell.length_c   1.000
_cell.angle_alpha   90.00
_cell.angle_beta   90.00
_cell.angle_gamma   90.00
#
_symmetry.space_group_name_H-M   'P 1'
#
loop_
_entity.id
_entity.type
_entity.pdbx_description
1 polymer ?
#
loop_
_entity_poly.entity_id
_entity_poly.type
_entity_poly.pdbx_seq_one_letter_code
_entity_poly.pdbx_strand_id
1 'polypeptide(L)'
;MNWDLSQWCPLIDDRCFLQWLIKVPSEQEQLRARQISAQQINKIEELWKTNPDANLEDLEKPGVDDEPQPVGLKYEDAYQYQNIFAPLIKLEADYDKMMKESQSKDNLTVRWDIGLNKKQEDNELRLVPGDELRLRYSGDAAHPAWQSVGHVIKLTAQEEVALELRASQEVPVDVTHGLSVDFVWKSTSFDRMQTAMKTFAVDETSVSGYIYHHLLGHEVEMQMVRNTVPRRFGAPGLPELNASQVFAVKSVLQKPVNLIQGPPGKGKTVTSAAIVYHMAKQGQGQVLVCAPSNVAVDQLAEKISVTGLKVVRLCAKSREAVSSPVEHLTLHYQVRHLDTSEKSEQATEG
;
A
#
# COMPACT_ATOMS: atom_id res chain seq x y z
N MET A 1 17.61 30.83 32.37
CA MET A 1 16.69 31.57 31.48
C MET A 1 15.29 31.02 31.70
N ASN A 2 14.36 31.84 32.19
CA ASN A 2 12.94 31.49 32.18
C ASN A 2 12.40 31.82 30.80
N TRP A 3 12.31 30.82 29.92
CA TRP A 3 11.67 30.97 28.62
C TRP A 3 10.15 30.96 28.82
N ASP A 4 9.48 32.02 28.40
CA ASP A 4 8.03 32.10 28.41
C ASP A 4 7.47 31.41 27.16
N LEU A 5 7.04 30.16 27.34
CA LEU A 5 6.48 29.35 26.25
C LEU A 5 5.17 29.91 25.69
N SER A 6 4.51 30.84 26.39
CA SER A 6 3.31 31.52 25.87
C SER A 6 3.63 32.52 24.75
N GLN A 7 4.90 32.89 24.58
CA GLN A 7 5.37 33.79 23.52
C GLN A 7 5.93 33.04 22.30
N TRP A 8 5.78 31.72 22.25
CA TRP A 8 6.17 30.93 21.08
C TRP A 8 5.34 31.35 19.86
N CYS A 9 6.00 31.60 18.73
CA CYS A 9 5.37 31.88 17.45
C CYS A 9 6.03 31.04 16.34
N PRO A 10 5.26 30.55 15.35
CA PRO A 10 5.82 29.83 14.22
C PRO A 10 6.57 30.78 13.29
N LEU A 11 7.67 30.32 12.69
CA LEU A 11 8.43 31.13 11.72
C LEU A 11 7.69 31.32 10.39
N ILE A 12 6.73 30.44 10.09
CA ILE A 12 5.85 30.50 8.93
C ILE A 12 4.44 30.71 9.44
N ASP A 13 3.79 31.77 8.96
CA ASP A 13 2.41 32.13 9.26
C ASP A 13 1.70 32.48 7.96
N ASP A 14 0.44 32.05 7.80
CA ASP A 14 -0.33 32.25 6.56
C ASP A 14 0.43 31.91 5.25
N ARG A 15 1.17 30.80 5.26
CA ARG A 15 1.96 30.27 4.12
C ARG A 15 3.11 31.18 3.65
N CYS A 16 3.52 32.17 4.46
CA CYS A 16 4.73 32.94 4.21
C CYS A 16 5.58 33.09 5.49
N PHE A 17 6.80 33.59 5.36
CA PHE A 17 7.65 33.87 6.53
C PHE A 17 7.16 35.11 7.28
N LEU A 18 7.40 35.16 8.59
CA LEU A 18 7.14 36.36 9.39
C LEU A 18 7.85 37.59 8.79
N GLN A 19 7.15 38.72 8.69
CA GLN A 19 7.63 39.91 7.97
C GLN A 19 8.89 40.55 8.56
N TRP A 20 9.12 40.37 9.87
CA TRP A 20 10.33 40.83 10.53
C TRP A 20 11.55 39.98 10.17
N LEU A 21 11.33 38.72 9.76
CA LEU A 21 12.38 37.80 9.31
C LEU A 21 12.64 37.99 7.81
N ILE A 22 11.59 37.98 7.00
CA ILE A 22 11.66 38.21 5.55
C ILE A 22 10.57 39.19 5.16
N LYS A 23 10.97 40.35 4.63
CA LYS A 23 10.03 41.39 4.20
C LYS A 23 9.21 40.91 2.99
N VAL A 24 7.91 41.17 3.02
CA VAL A 24 7.03 40.97 1.87
C VAL A 24 7.28 42.12 0.88
N PRO A 25 7.56 41.84 -0.42
CA PRO A 25 7.72 42.88 -1.44
C PRO A 25 6.48 43.77 -1.55
N SER A 26 6.67 45.05 -1.84
CA SER A 26 5.57 46.00 -2.07
C SER A 26 4.74 45.63 -3.30
N GLU A 27 3.50 46.12 -3.39
CA GLU A 27 2.63 45.87 -4.56
C GLU A 27 3.28 46.30 -5.88
N GLN A 28 4.03 47.41 -5.88
CA GLN A 28 4.74 47.89 -7.07
C GLN A 28 5.86 46.92 -7.51
N GLU A 29 6.56 46.30 -6.55
CA GLU A 29 7.58 45.29 -6.84
C GLU A 29 6.95 43.99 -7.33
N GLN A 30 5.82 43.57 -6.73
CA GLN A 30 5.08 42.38 -7.17
C GLN A 30 4.50 42.55 -8.59
N LEU A 31 3.98 43.74 -8.93
CA LEU A 31 3.46 44.05 -10.27
C LEU A 31 4.57 44.12 -11.33
N ARG A 32 5.79 44.48 -10.93
CA ARG A 32 6.96 44.47 -11.83
C ARG A 32 7.58 43.08 -12.01
N ALA A 33 7.31 42.16 -11.10
CA ALA A 33 7.80 40.78 -11.20
C ALA A 33 7.12 40.03 -12.35
N ARG A 34 7.76 38.96 -12.83
CA ARG A 34 7.16 38.05 -13.80
C ARG A 34 5.93 37.41 -13.16
N GLN A 35 4.78 37.59 -13.79
CA GLN A 35 3.54 36.97 -13.34
C GLN A 35 3.61 35.48 -13.65
N ILE A 36 3.71 34.66 -12.61
CA ILE A 36 3.77 33.21 -12.70
C ILE A 36 2.54 32.61 -12.03
N SER A 37 1.83 31.73 -12.73
CA SER A 37 0.68 31.04 -12.17
C SER A 37 1.11 29.87 -11.28
N ALA A 38 0.23 29.43 -10.37
CA ALA A 38 0.48 28.23 -9.57
C ALA A 38 0.72 26.98 -10.44
N GLN A 39 0.07 26.88 -11.60
CA GLN A 39 0.30 25.79 -12.56
C GLN A 39 1.71 25.84 -13.16
N GLN A 40 2.20 27.04 -13.52
CA GLN A 40 3.56 27.21 -14.02
C GLN A 40 4.62 26.92 -12.95
N ILE A 41 4.36 27.28 -11.68
CA ILE A 41 5.22 26.91 -10.55
C ILE A 41 5.32 25.38 -10.44
N ASN A 42 4.17 24.67 -10.50
CA ASN A 42 4.19 23.21 -10.42
C ASN A 42 4.97 22.56 -11.56
N LYS A 43 4.77 23.02 -12.80
CA LYS A 43 5.48 22.48 -13.97
C LYS A 43 7.00 22.75 -13.92
N ILE A 44 7.43 23.94 -13.47
CA ILE A 44 8.88 24.24 -13.40
C ILE A 44 9.58 23.49 -12.26
N GLU A 45 8.92 23.37 -11.09
CA GLU A 45 9.40 22.53 -9.97
C GLU A 45 9.51 21.06 -10.39
N GLU A 46 8.60 20.60 -11.26
CA GLU A 46 8.67 19.27 -11.83
C GLU A 46 9.88 19.09 -12.76
N LEU A 47 10.12 20.07 -13.62
CA LEU A 47 11.24 20.07 -14.56
C LEU A 47 12.60 20.13 -13.83
N TRP A 48 12.70 20.91 -12.75
CA TRP A 48 13.93 21.07 -11.95
C TRP A 48 14.41 19.79 -11.28
N LYS A 49 13.55 18.79 -11.06
CA LYS A 49 13.97 17.48 -10.54
C LYS A 49 14.94 16.75 -11.47
N THR A 50 14.83 17.00 -12.78
CA THR A 50 15.65 16.33 -13.80
C THR A 50 16.61 17.30 -14.49
N ASN A 51 16.27 18.58 -14.55
CA ASN A 51 17.08 19.63 -15.14
C ASN A 51 17.09 20.88 -14.24
N PRO A 52 18.00 20.98 -13.27
CA PRO A 52 18.06 22.09 -12.30
C PRO A 52 18.22 23.47 -12.94
N ASP A 53 18.78 23.54 -14.15
CA ASP A 53 19.01 24.80 -14.88
C ASP A 53 17.83 25.21 -15.78
N ALA A 54 16.72 24.46 -15.74
CA ALA A 54 15.53 24.77 -16.53
C ALA A 54 14.92 26.13 -16.15
N ASN A 55 14.27 26.76 -17.11
CA ASN A 55 13.57 28.03 -16.91
C ASN A 55 12.13 27.95 -17.47
N LEU A 56 11.34 29.00 -17.24
CA LEU A 56 9.92 29.01 -17.62
C LEU A 56 9.69 28.95 -19.15
N GLU A 57 10.67 29.29 -19.98
CA GLU A 57 10.59 29.17 -21.44
C GLU A 57 10.69 27.70 -21.87
N ASP A 58 11.33 26.85 -21.06
CA ASP A 58 11.38 25.40 -21.30
C ASP A 58 10.01 24.74 -21.15
N LEU A 59 9.07 25.38 -20.45
CA LEU A 59 7.69 24.92 -20.34
C LEU A 59 6.88 25.06 -21.64
N GLU A 60 7.34 25.90 -22.58
CA GLU A 60 6.67 26.16 -23.85
C GLU A 60 7.16 25.20 -24.97
N LYS A 61 8.12 24.31 -24.66
CA LYS A 61 8.63 23.33 -25.63
C LYS A 61 7.59 22.23 -25.92
N PRO A 62 7.39 21.85 -27.19
CA PRO A 62 6.47 20.79 -27.55
C PRO A 62 6.87 19.46 -26.88
N GLY A 63 5.91 18.81 -26.20
CA GLY A 63 6.12 17.58 -25.41
C GLY A 63 6.03 17.76 -23.89
N VAL A 64 5.97 19.00 -23.38
CA VAL A 64 5.76 19.33 -21.94
C VAL A 64 4.27 19.35 -21.56
N ASP A 65 3.39 19.11 -22.53
CA ASP A 65 1.93 19.33 -22.42
C ASP A 65 1.09 18.06 -22.66
N ASP A 66 1.68 16.86 -22.52
CA ASP A 66 0.93 15.61 -22.49
C ASP A 66 0.25 15.45 -21.11
N GLU A 67 -0.68 16.35 -20.79
CA GLU A 67 -1.57 16.16 -19.64
C GLU A 67 -2.36 14.86 -19.86
N PRO A 68 -2.41 13.97 -18.85
CA PRO A 68 -3.13 12.71 -18.99
C PRO A 68 -4.61 12.96 -19.24
N GLN A 69 -5.23 12.11 -20.07
CA GLN A 69 -6.66 12.21 -20.33
C GLN A 69 -7.47 12.05 -19.04
N PRO A 70 -8.54 12.84 -18.83
CA PRO A 70 -9.37 12.74 -17.64
C PRO A 70 -10.14 11.41 -17.60
N VAL A 71 -10.37 10.91 -16.38
CA VAL A 71 -11.17 9.70 -16.16
C VAL A 71 -12.64 9.95 -16.53
N GLY A 72 -13.24 9.00 -17.25
CA GLY A 72 -14.64 9.03 -17.66
C GLY A 72 -15.55 8.18 -16.77
N LEU A 73 -16.86 8.43 -16.87
CA LEU A 73 -17.90 7.55 -16.29
C LEU A 73 -18.21 6.34 -17.17
N LYS A 74 -17.86 6.42 -18.45
CA LYS A 74 -18.11 5.40 -19.47
C LYS A 74 -16.91 5.33 -20.40
N TYR A 75 -16.59 4.12 -20.83
CA TYR A 75 -15.50 3.81 -21.74
C TYR A 75 -16.06 3.02 -22.92
N GLU A 76 -15.45 3.11 -24.09
CA GLU A 76 -15.84 2.37 -25.30
C GLU A 76 -15.45 0.89 -25.18
N ASP A 77 -14.23 0.65 -24.71
CA ASP A 77 -13.68 -0.67 -24.50
C ASP A 77 -12.59 -0.65 -23.41
N ALA A 78 -12.05 -1.82 -23.08
CA ALA A 78 -10.98 -1.94 -22.12
C ALA A 78 -9.62 -1.39 -22.61
N TYR A 79 -9.42 -1.19 -23.92
CA TYR A 79 -8.23 -0.50 -24.44
C TYR A 79 -8.26 0.98 -24.12
N GLN A 80 -9.41 1.65 -24.31
CA GLN A 80 -9.60 3.03 -23.90
C GLN A 80 -9.43 3.18 -22.39
N TYR A 81 -10.01 2.26 -21.61
CA TYR A 81 -9.83 2.23 -20.15
C TYR A 81 -8.33 2.14 -19.77
N GLN A 82 -7.59 1.22 -20.39
CA GLN A 82 -6.15 1.08 -20.18
C GLN A 82 -5.38 2.34 -20.60
N ASN A 83 -5.69 2.92 -21.76
CA ASN A 83 -5.00 4.11 -22.28
C ASN A 83 -5.18 5.34 -21.38
N ILE A 84 -6.28 5.42 -20.63
CA ILE A 84 -6.55 6.49 -19.68
C ILE A 84 -5.90 6.20 -18.31
N PHE A 85 -6.03 4.98 -17.76
CA PHE A 85 -5.51 4.67 -16.42
C PHE A 85 -4.01 4.36 -16.39
N ALA A 86 -3.44 3.75 -17.44
CA ALA A 86 -2.03 3.37 -17.44
C ALA A 86 -1.06 4.57 -17.30
N PRO A 87 -1.28 5.72 -17.98
CA PRO A 87 -0.51 6.94 -17.72
C PRO A 87 -0.64 7.44 -16.28
N LEU A 88 -1.85 7.42 -15.70
CA LEU A 88 -2.07 7.85 -14.32
C LEU A 88 -1.32 6.97 -13.31
N ILE A 89 -1.34 5.65 -13.50
CA ILE A 89 -0.58 4.70 -12.68
C ILE A 89 0.93 4.98 -12.81
N LYS A 90 1.40 5.32 -14.01
CA LYS A 90 2.80 5.64 -14.26
C LYS A 90 3.21 6.94 -13.57
N LEU A 91 2.40 8.00 -13.67
CA LEU A 91 2.65 9.26 -13.00
C LEU A 91 2.75 9.08 -11.48
N GLU A 92 1.85 8.31 -10.88
CA GLU A 92 1.92 7.98 -9.45
C GLU A 92 3.18 7.14 -9.12
N ALA A 93 3.55 6.19 -9.98
CA ALA A 93 4.75 5.37 -9.79
C ALA A 93 6.03 6.21 -9.82
N ASP A 94 6.15 7.10 -10.80
CA ASP A 94 7.30 7.99 -10.98
C ASP A 94 7.38 9.00 -9.82
N TYR A 95 6.23 9.53 -9.38
CA TYR A 95 6.13 10.40 -8.22
C TYR A 95 6.53 9.68 -6.92
N ASP A 96 5.98 8.49 -6.65
CA ASP A 96 6.31 7.68 -5.48
C ASP A 96 7.80 7.28 -5.46
N LYS A 97 8.36 6.90 -6.61
CA LYS A 97 9.79 6.61 -6.75
C LYS A 97 10.64 7.79 -6.35
N MET A 98 10.39 8.95 -6.93
CA MET A 98 11.12 10.16 -6.63
C MET A 98 10.95 10.60 -5.17
N MET A 99 9.74 10.52 -4.63
CA MET A 99 9.48 10.81 -3.21
C MET A 99 10.22 9.84 -2.28
N LYS A 100 10.35 8.56 -2.63
CA LYS A 100 11.11 7.59 -1.84
C LYS A 100 12.62 7.81 -1.96
N GLU A 101 13.14 7.97 -3.17
CA GLU A 101 14.59 8.15 -3.41
C GLU A 101 15.14 9.47 -2.81
N SER A 102 14.31 10.52 -2.76
CA SER A 102 14.66 11.80 -2.12
C SER A 102 14.73 11.76 -0.58
N GLN A 103 14.29 10.66 0.06
CA GLN A 103 14.34 10.51 1.52
C GLN A 103 15.68 9.99 2.05
N SER A 104 16.67 9.80 1.16
CA SER A 104 18.00 9.31 1.53
C SER A 104 18.62 10.17 2.64
N LYS A 105 19.28 9.52 3.60
CA LYS A 105 19.94 10.19 4.74
C LYS A 105 21.41 9.81 4.78
N ASP A 106 22.26 10.84 4.89
CA ASP A 106 23.70 10.69 5.03
C ASP A 106 24.16 10.89 6.48
N ASN A 107 25.42 10.53 6.74
CA ASN A 107 26.10 10.75 8.03
C ASN A 107 25.39 10.09 9.22
N LEU A 108 24.87 8.89 9.01
CA LEU A 108 24.25 8.07 10.04
C LEU A 108 25.29 7.47 10.97
N THR A 109 24.87 7.28 12.22
CA THR A 109 25.56 6.46 13.21
C THR A 109 24.83 5.13 13.33
N VAL A 110 25.56 4.01 13.25
CA VAL A 110 25.01 2.66 13.26
C VAL A 110 25.59 1.87 14.43
N ARG A 111 24.72 1.12 15.10
CA ARG A 111 25.10 0.12 16.10
C ARG A 111 24.85 -1.27 15.54
N TRP A 112 25.88 -2.11 15.53
CA TRP A 112 25.80 -3.49 15.08
C TRP A 112 25.38 -4.43 16.21
N ASP A 113 24.54 -5.40 15.89
CA ASP A 113 24.08 -6.40 16.85
C ASP A 113 23.78 -7.73 16.12
N ILE A 114 23.81 -8.85 16.85
CA ILE A 114 23.50 -10.18 16.32
C ILE A 114 22.17 -10.63 16.91
N GLY A 115 21.15 -10.68 16.06
CA GLY A 115 19.79 -11.04 16.48
C GLY A 115 19.67 -12.49 16.97
N LEU A 116 19.18 -12.68 18.20
CA LEU A 116 18.80 -13.97 18.78
C LEU A 116 17.30 -14.25 18.54
N ASN A 117 16.85 -14.31 17.28
CA ASN A 117 15.47 -14.67 16.84
C ASN A 117 14.36 -14.57 17.91
N LYS A 118 14.11 -13.37 18.46
CA LYS A 118 12.95 -13.10 19.32
C LYS A 118 12.39 -11.70 19.00
N LYS A 119 11.21 -11.71 18.38
CA LYS A 119 10.48 -10.53 17.88
C LYS A 119 9.82 -9.76 19.02
N GLN A 120 9.75 -8.43 18.92
CA GLN A 120 8.87 -7.60 19.76
C GLN A 120 8.48 -6.28 19.09
N GLU A 121 7.31 -5.74 19.47
CA GLU A 121 6.40 -4.84 18.73
C GLU A 121 6.78 -3.35 18.54
N ASP A 122 5.86 -2.71 17.78
CA ASP A 122 5.77 -1.52 16.93
C ASP A 122 5.85 -0.11 17.60
N ASN A 123 6.17 0.93 16.80
CA ASN A 123 5.56 2.26 16.90
C ASN A 123 5.80 3.17 15.67
N GLU A 124 4.99 4.24 15.58
CA GLU A 124 4.74 5.12 14.44
C GLU A 124 5.92 5.98 13.94
N LEU A 125 6.38 5.66 12.73
CA LEU A 125 6.99 6.56 11.73
C LEU A 125 6.56 6.04 10.35
N ARG A 126 6.71 6.81 9.26
CA ARG A 126 6.31 6.39 7.88
C ARG A 126 7.07 5.17 7.30
N LEU A 127 7.86 4.50 8.13
CA LEU A 127 8.55 3.23 7.90
C LEU A 127 7.71 2.10 8.50
N VAL A 128 7.40 1.08 7.73
CA VAL A 128 6.64 -0.09 8.20
C VAL A 128 7.57 -1.29 8.31
N PRO A 129 7.45 -2.14 9.34
CA PRO A 129 8.11 -3.43 9.35
C PRO A 129 7.90 -4.19 8.02
N GLY A 130 9.01 -4.60 7.40
CA GLY A 130 9.07 -5.20 6.08
C GLY A 130 9.49 -4.26 4.94
N ASP A 131 9.65 -2.96 5.18
CA ASP A 131 10.24 -2.02 4.22
C ASP A 131 11.71 -2.36 3.95
N GLU A 132 12.17 -2.17 2.72
CA GLU A 132 13.58 -2.41 2.35
C GLU A 132 14.38 -1.11 2.35
N LEU A 133 15.51 -1.15 3.03
CA LEU A 133 16.48 -0.05 3.06
C LEU A 133 17.83 -0.56 2.55
N ARG A 134 18.56 0.32 1.88
CA ARG A 134 19.94 0.08 1.45
C ARG A 134 20.85 0.89 2.37
N LEU A 135 21.67 0.19 3.15
CA LEU A 135 22.72 0.81 3.93
C LEU A 135 23.99 0.88 3.06
N ARG A 136 24.61 2.05 2.97
CA ARG A 136 25.82 2.31 2.18
C ARG A 136 26.90 2.92 3.04
N TYR A 137 28.13 2.60 2.70
CA TYR A 137 29.33 3.23 3.20
C TYR A 137 30.24 3.53 2.00
N SER A 138 30.61 4.80 1.84
CA SER A 138 31.33 5.28 0.65
C SER A 138 32.80 4.85 0.60
N GLY A 139 33.33 4.29 1.69
CA GLY A 139 34.73 3.92 1.83
C GLY A 139 35.60 5.05 2.37
N ASP A 140 36.72 4.69 2.98
CA ASP A 140 37.81 5.59 3.36
C ASP A 140 39.18 4.92 3.11
N ALA A 141 40.24 5.45 3.72
CA ALA A 141 41.59 4.91 3.57
C ALA A 141 41.79 3.54 4.25
N ALA A 142 40.96 3.20 5.24
CA ALA A 142 41.04 1.97 6.02
C ALA A 142 40.00 0.93 5.56
N HIS A 143 38.84 1.37 5.07
CA HIS A 143 37.71 0.50 4.74
C HIS A 143 37.24 0.70 3.29
N PRO A 144 37.02 -0.37 2.51
CA PRO A 144 36.48 -0.24 1.16
C PRO A 144 35.02 0.23 1.19
N ALA A 145 34.55 0.75 0.05
CA ALA A 145 33.15 1.04 -0.13
C ALA A 145 32.31 -0.25 0.04
N TRP A 146 31.19 -0.12 0.74
CA TRP A 146 30.33 -1.24 1.09
C TRP A 146 28.85 -0.85 0.97
N GLN A 147 28.01 -1.81 0.61
CA GLN A 147 26.57 -1.63 0.67
C GLN A 147 25.87 -2.96 0.91
N SER A 148 24.73 -2.90 1.61
CA SER A 148 23.85 -4.05 1.77
C SER A 148 22.39 -3.62 1.87
N VAL A 149 21.50 -4.50 1.42
CA VAL A 149 20.05 -4.30 1.54
C VAL A 149 19.55 -5.10 2.73
N GLY A 150 18.76 -4.45 3.57
CA GLY A 150 18.07 -5.08 4.69
C GLY A 150 16.58 -4.76 4.71
N HIS A 151 15.87 -5.39 5.64
CA HIS A 151 14.46 -5.14 5.89
C HIS A 151 14.28 -4.58 7.30
N VAL A 152 13.39 -3.59 7.41
CA VAL A 152 13.06 -2.99 8.69
C VAL A 152 12.31 -4.02 9.52
N ILE A 153 12.86 -4.37 10.69
CA ILE A 153 12.24 -5.33 11.61
C ILE A 153 11.46 -4.64 12.71
N LYS A 154 11.92 -3.45 13.14
CA LYS A 154 11.32 -2.71 14.25
C LYS A 154 11.76 -1.24 14.22
N LEU A 155 10.87 -0.38 14.70
CA LEU A 155 11.17 0.96 15.20
C LEU A 155 11.23 0.91 16.73
N THR A 156 12.33 1.38 17.32
CA THR A 156 12.46 1.40 18.79
C THR A 156 11.76 2.62 19.37
N ALA A 157 11.42 2.56 20.66
CA ALA A 157 10.85 3.70 21.38
C ALA A 157 11.82 4.91 21.49
N GLN A 158 13.07 4.71 21.10
CA GLN A 158 14.13 5.73 21.07
C GLN A 158 14.36 6.26 19.64
N GLU A 159 13.41 6.04 18.72
CA GLU A 159 13.49 6.43 17.31
C GLU A 159 14.63 5.76 16.52
N GLU A 160 15.18 4.64 16.99
CA GLU A 160 16.13 3.84 16.23
C GLU A 160 15.39 2.94 15.23
N VAL A 161 15.92 2.83 14.01
CA VAL A 161 15.44 1.90 13.00
C VAL A 161 16.31 0.64 13.05
N ALA A 162 15.71 -0.50 13.42
CA ALA A 162 16.39 -1.79 13.38
C ALA A 162 16.26 -2.41 11.98
N LEU A 163 17.41 -2.63 11.33
CA LEU A 163 17.50 -3.17 9.97
C LEU A 163 18.14 -4.57 10.00
N GLU A 164 17.40 -5.59 9.56
CA GLU A 164 17.94 -6.93 9.36
C GLU A 164 18.52 -7.03 7.95
N LEU A 165 19.85 -7.10 7.85
CA LEU A 165 20.55 -7.23 6.57
C LEU A 165 20.32 -8.62 5.96
N ARG A 166 20.17 -8.66 4.64
CA ARG A 166 20.21 -9.94 3.91
C ARG A 166 21.59 -10.56 4.05
N ALA A 167 21.64 -11.88 4.23
CA ALA A 167 22.89 -12.65 4.29
C ALA A 167 23.73 -12.38 3.02
N SER A 168 24.68 -11.46 3.14
CA SER A 168 25.59 -11.07 2.06
C SER A 168 26.81 -10.36 2.64
N GLN A 169 28.00 -10.76 2.16
CA GLN A 169 29.34 -10.21 2.39
C GLN A 169 29.74 -9.85 3.83
N GLU A 170 31.04 -9.67 4.05
CA GLU A 170 31.55 -9.24 5.35
C GLU A 170 31.00 -7.85 5.66
N VAL A 171 30.19 -7.76 6.71
CA VAL A 171 29.61 -6.51 7.20
C VAL A 171 30.72 -5.75 7.94
N PRO A 172 30.94 -4.45 7.68
CA PRO A 172 31.97 -3.65 8.34
C PRO A 172 31.52 -3.28 9.76
N VAL A 173 31.52 -4.26 10.66
CA VAL A 173 31.02 -4.14 12.05
C VAL A 173 31.81 -3.17 12.92
N ASP A 174 33.02 -2.80 12.49
CA ASP A 174 33.88 -1.82 13.13
C ASP A 174 33.59 -0.38 12.67
N VAL A 175 32.90 -0.19 11.54
CA VAL A 175 32.46 1.12 11.04
C VAL A 175 31.11 1.48 11.64
N THR A 176 31.08 2.57 12.41
CA THR A 176 29.87 3.02 13.14
C THR A 176 29.37 4.40 12.73
N HIS A 177 30.13 5.16 11.95
CA HIS A 177 29.80 6.54 11.56
C HIS A 177 30.02 6.75 10.06
N GLY A 178 29.35 7.75 9.48
CA GLY A 178 29.53 8.11 8.06
C GLY A 178 28.84 7.16 7.09
N LEU A 179 27.87 6.38 7.57
CA LEU A 179 27.02 5.56 6.71
C LEU A 179 25.86 6.40 6.15
N SER A 180 25.32 5.97 5.02
CA SER A 180 24.11 6.53 4.42
C SER A 180 23.04 5.45 4.29
N VAL A 181 21.77 5.85 4.35
CA VAL A 181 20.65 4.95 4.06
C VAL A 181 19.83 5.50 2.90
N ASP A 182 19.53 4.63 1.94
CA ASP A 182 18.58 4.91 0.88
C ASP A 182 17.32 4.06 1.09
N PHE A 183 16.18 4.64 0.76
CA PHE A 183 14.92 3.90 0.69
C PHE A 183 14.86 3.15 -0.63
N VAL A 184 14.72 1.83 -0.58
CA VAL A 184 14.62 1.02 -1.80
C VAL A 184 13.19 1.12 -2.32
N TRP A 185 12.99 1.90 -3.38
CA TRP A 185 11.72 1.91 -4.08
C TRP A 185 11.48 0.58 -4.80
N LYS A 186 10.22 0.14 -4.79
CA LYS A 186 9.78 -1.09 -5.47
C LYS A 186 8.59 -0.79 -6.37
N SER A 187 8.74 -1.11 -7.64
CA SER A 187 7.68 -0.98 -8.65
C SER A 187 6.56 -2.02 -8.53
N THR A 188 6.72 -3.06 -7.69
CA THR A 188 5.86 -4.26 -7.70
C THR A 188 4.35 -3.99 -7.65
N SER A 189 3.89 -3.02 -6.87
CA SER A 189 2.47 -2.64 -6.81
C SER A 189 2.00 -2.03 -8.14
N PHE A 190 2.78 -1.07 -8.67
CA PHE A 190 2.51 -0.39 -9.94
C PHE A 190 2.59 -1.34 -11.13
N ASP A 191 3.60 -2.22 -11.18
CA ASP A 191 3.74 -3.24 -12.21
C ASP A 191 2.54 -4.19 -12.24
N ARG A 192 2.02 -4.58 -11.07
CA ARG A 192 0.81 -5.41 -10.96
C ARG A 192 -0.43 -4.66 -11.43
N MET A 193 -0.56 -3.37 -11.12
CA MET A 193 -1.66 -2.54 -11.62
C MET A 193 -1.61 -2.42 -13.14
N GLN A 194 -0.44 -2.12 -13.72
CA GLN A 194 -0.24 -2.06 -15.17
C GLN A 194 -0.53 -3.41 -15.84
N THR A 195 -0.07 -4.51 -15.24
CA THR A 195 -0.35 -5.86 -15.73
C THR A 195 -1.84 -6.16 -15.68
N ALA A 196 -2.55 -5.79 -14.61
CA ALA A 196 -3.99 -5.97 -14.50
C ALA A 196 -4.76 -5.16 -15.57
N MET A 197 -4.36 -3.91 -15.82
CA MET A 197 -4.94 -3.09 -16.90
C MET A 197 -4.74 -3.75 -18.26
N LYS A 198 -3.53 -4.25 -18.53
CA LYS A 198 -3.23 -4.97 -19.76
C LYS A 198 -4.07 -6.23 -19.89
N THR A 199 -4.13 -7.07 -18.85
CA THR A 199 -4.93 -8.30 -18.84
C THR A 199 -6.41 -7.99 -19.07
N PHE A 200 -6.97 -6.95 -18.45
CA PHE A 200 -8.36 -6.55 -18.67
C PHE A 200 -8.63 -6.13 -20.13
N ALA A 201 -7.65 -5.52 -20.81
CA ALA A 201 -7.77 -5.12 -22.21
C ALA A 201 -7.58 -6.27 -23.21
N VAL A 202 -6.66 -7.21 -22.93
CA VAL A 202 -6.23 -8.22 -23.93
C VAL A 202 -6.80 -9.61 -23.69
N ASP A 203 -7.18 -9.96 -22.46
CA ASP A 203 -7.69 -11.27 -22.09
C ASP A 203 -9.20 -11.21 -21.81
N GLU A 204 -10.00 -11.61 -22.79
CA GLU A 204 -11.46 -11.67 -22.70
C GLU A 204 -11.99 -12.64 -21.64
N THR A 205 -11.13 -13.54 -21.11
CA THR A 205 -11.50 -14.50 -20.07
C THR A 205 -11.18 -14.01 -18.66
N SER A 206 -10.53 -12.85 -18.53
CA SER A 206 -10.11 -12.27 -17.24
C SER A 206 -11.28 -11.89 -16.33
N VAL A 207 -12.42 -11.54 -16.92
CA VAL A 207 -13.70 -11.29 -16.24
C VAL A 207 -14.86 -11.77 -17.10
N SER A 208 -16.05 -11.97 -16.51
CA SER A 208 -17.24 -12.28 -17.30
C SER A 208 -17.69 -11.09 -18.15
N GLY A 209 -18.36 -11.35 -19.29
CA GLY A 209 -18.89 -10.28 -20.15
C GLY A 209 -19.85 -9.33 -19.42
N TYR A 210 -20.63 -9.83 -18.45
CA TYR A 210 -21.47 -8.97 -17.60
C TYR A 210 -20.62 -7.96 -16.80
N ILE A 211 -19.58 -8.45 -16.13
CA ILE A 211 -18.69 -7.61 -15.31
C ILE A 211 -17.91 -6.64 -16.21
N TYR A 212 -17.41 -7.09 -17.36
CA TYR A 212 -16.73 -6.27 -18.35
C TYR A 212 -17.56 -5.04 -18.74
N HIS A 213 -18.77 -5.25 -19.24
CA HIS A 213 -19.65 -4.16 -19.65
C HIS A 213 -20.09 -3.27 -18.49
N HIS A 214 -20.31 -3.86 -17.30
CA HIS A 214 -20.69 -3.11 -16.12
C HIS A 214 -19.56 -2.18 -15.63
N LEU A 215 -18.30 -2.64 -15.65
CA LEU A 215 -17.14 -1.83 -15.26
C LEU A 215 -16.87 -0.68 -16.22
N LEU A 216 -17.13 -0.86 -17.53
CA LEU A 216 -16.98 0.18 -18.54
C LEU A 216 -18.15 1.18 -18.59
N GLY A 217 -19.16 1.03 -17.74
CA GLY A 217 -20.32 1.92 -17.71
C GLY A 217 -21.31 1.71 -18.86
N HIS A 218 -21.28 0.53 -19.50
CA HIS A 218 -22.26 0.17 -20.52
C HIS A 218 -23.62 -0.13 -19.87
N GLU A 219 -24.68 0.00 -20.66
CA GLU A 219 -25.99 -0.47 -20.23
C GLU A 219 -26.02 -1.99 -20.33
N VAL A 220 -26.28 -2.65 -19.20
CA VAL A 220 -26.34 -4.11 -19.10
C VAL A 220 -27.65 -4.50 -18.43
N GLU A 221 -28.41 -5.41 -19.05
CA GLU A 221 -29.60 -5.97 -18.43
C GLU A 221 -29.23 -6.73 -17.15
N MET A 222 -29.99 -6.52 -16.06
CA MET A 222 -29.69 -7.17 -14.78
C MET A 222 -29.75 -8.69 -14.91
N GLN A 223 -28.61 -9.34 -14.70
CA GLN A 223 -28.52 -10.80 -14.63
C GLN A 223 -28.70 -11.28 -13.19
N MET A 224 -29.47 -12.35 -13.01
CA MET A 224 -29.57 -13.06 -11.74
C MET A 224 -28.62 -14.24 -11.73
N VAL A 225 -27.88 -14.39 -10.64
CA VAL A 225 -27.03 -15.56 -10.41
C VAL A 225 -27.90 -16.68 -9.85
N ARG A 226 -27.87 -17.85 -10.51
CA ARG A 226 -28.62 -19.02 -10.07
C ARG A 226 -27.88 -19.74 -8.95
N ASN A 227 -28.14 -19.29 -7.73
CA ASN A 227 -27.59 -19.88 -6.52
C ASN A 227 -28.71 -20.37 -5.59
N THR A 228 -28.44 -21.46 -4.87
CA THR A 228 -29.32 -21.91 -3.79
C THR A 228 -29.28 -20.90 -2.65
N VAL A 229 -30.39 -20.21 -2.42
CA VAL A 229 -30.50 -19.24 -1.33
C VAL A 229 -30.70 -20.01 -0.01
N PRO A 230 -29.87 -19.78 1.01
CA PRO A 230 -29.98 -20.49 2.28
C PRO A 230 -31.24 -20.06 3.04
N ARG A 231 -31.79 -20.97 3.85
CA ARG A 231 -32.95 -20.67 4.72
C ARG A 231 -32.60 -19.72 5.88
N ARG A 232 -31.34 -19.72 6.32
CA ARG A 232 -30.79 -18.84 7.35
C ARG A 232 -29.55 -18.15 6.82
N PHE A 233 -29.47 -16.83 7.00
CA PHE A 233 -28.37 -16.01 6.48
C PHE A 233 -27.24 -15.78 7.50
N GLY A 234 -27.42 -16.20 8.76
CA GLY A 234 -26.33 -16.23 9.74
C GLY A 234 -25.26 -17.25 9.36
N ALA A 235 -24.03 -17.03 9.86
CA ALA A 235 -22.94 -17.99 9.77
C ALA A 235 -22.50 -18.42 11.18
N PRO A 236 -22.02 -19.66 11.36
CA PRO A 236 -21.49 -20.12 12.65
C PRO A 236 -20.42 -19.19 13.19
N GLY A 237 -20.35 -19.01 14.52
CA GLY A 237 -19.32 -18.20 15.17
C GLY A 237 -19.43 -16.67 14.96
N LEU A 238 -20.37 -16.19 14.12
CA LEU A 238 -20.62 -14.77 13.92
C LEU A 238 -21.85 -14.29 14.73
N PRO A 239 -21.89 -12.99 15.10
CA PRO A 239 -23.08 -12.37 15.67
C PRO A 239 -24.30 -12.51 14.76
N GLU A 240 -25.50 -12.47 15.36
CA GLU A 240 -26.74 -12.45 14.59
C GLU A 240 -26.81 -11.21 13.68
N LEU A 241 -27.26 -11.44 12.45
CA LEU A 241 -27.40 -10.39 11.45
C LEU A 241 -28.74 -9.67 11.64
N ASN A 242 -28.71 -8.34 11.58
CA ASN A 242 -29.93 -7.54 11.53
C ASN A 242 -30.57 -7.59 10.13
N ALA A 243 -31.77 -7.02 9.99
CA ALA A 243 -32.54 -7.07 8.74
C ALA A 243 -31.80 -6.50 7.51
N SER A 244 -31.06 -5.41 7.67
CA SER A 244 -30.32 -4.80 6.54
C SER A 244 -29.11 -5.63 6.13
N GLN A 245 -28.42 -6.24 7.08
CA GLN A 245 -27.32 -7.18 6.82
C GLN A 245 -27.83 -8.46 6.15
N VAL A 246 -28.95 -9.02 6.62
CA VAL A 246 -29.61 -10.17 5.98
C VAL A 246 -30.00 -9.85 4.53
N PHE A 247 -30.57 -8.66 4.29
CA PHE A 247 -30.89 -8.21 2.94
C PHE A 247 -29.63 -8.11 2.07
N ALA A 248 -28.53 -7.56 2.60
CA ALA A 248 -27.27 -7.47 1.89
C ALA A 248 -26.72 -8.85 1.50
N VAL A 249 -26.66 -9.80 2.44
CA VAL A 249 -26.23 -11.18 2.15
C VAL A 249 -27.11 -11.81 1.07
N LYS A 250 -28.43 -11.69 1.18
CA LYS A 250 -29.37 -12.22 0.19
C LYS A 250 -29.14 -11.62 -1.20
N SER A 251 -28.98 -10.29 -1.29
CA SER A 251 -28.77 -9.59 -2.56
C SER A 251 -27.49 -10.06 -3.25
N VAL A 252 -26.41 -10.20 -2.47
CA VAL A 252 -25.10 -10.62 -2.99
C VAL A 252 -25.13 -12.01 -3.59
N LEU A 253 -25.84 -12.95 -2.98
CA LEU A 253 -25.94 -14.32 -3.48
C LEU A 253 -26.74 -14.43 -4.80
N GLN A 254 -27.48 -13.39 -5.18
CA GLN A 254 -28.39 -13.39 -6.34
C GLN A 254 -27.96 -12.50 -7.49
N LYS A 255 -26.94 -11.64 -7.31
CA LYS A 255 -26.48 -10.68 -8.33
C LYS A 255 -24.97 -10.82 -8.56
N PRO A 256 -24.50 -10.69 -9.81
CA PRO A 256 -23.08 -10.84 -10.15
C PRO A 256 -22.20 -9.71 -9.59
N VAL A 257 -22.75 -8.49 -9.46
CA VAL A 257 -22.05 -7.32 -8.91
C VAL A 257 -22.93 -6.66 -7.85
N ASN A 258 -22.34 -6.33 -6.70
CA ASN A 258 -23.02 -5.65 -5.61
C ASN A 258 -22.07 -4.65 -4.94
N LEU A 259 -22.61 -3.49 -4.58
CA LEU A 259 -21.94 -2.52 -3.73
C LEU A 259 -22.66 -2.47 -2.38
N ILE A 260 -21.92 -2.71 -1.31
CA ILE A 260 -22.44 -2.63 0.05
C ILE A 260 -21.84 -1.41 0.73
N GLN A 261 -22.71 -0.45 1.06
CA GLN A 261 -22.32 0.71 1.83
C GLN A 261 -22.77 0.55 3.29
N GLY A 262 -21.89 0.93 4.22
CA GLY A 262 -22.23 0.93 5.65
C GLY A 262 -21.43 2.00 6.40
N PRO A 263 -22.04 2.79 7.29
CA PRO A 263 -21.33 3.67 8.20
C PRO A 263 -20.32 2.94 9.10
N PRO A 264 -19.37 3.64 9.75
CA PRO A 264 -18.50 3.07 10.77
C PRO A 264 -19.30 2.33 11.85
N GLY A 265 -18.79 1.20 12.34
CA GLY A 265 -19.42 0.40 13.40
C GLY A 265 -20.68 -0.41 13.01
N LYS A 266 -21.20 -0.31 11.78
CA LYS A 266 -22.42 -1.03 11.35
C LYS A 266 -22.21 -2.51 10.94
N GLY A 267 -21.12 -3.12 11.38
CA GLY A 267 -20.86 -4.55 11.19
C GLY A 267 -20.52 -4.98 9.76
N LYS A 268 -19.94 -4.09 8.92
CA LYS A 268 -19.53 -4.43 7.54
C LYS A 268 -18.70 -5.70 7.47
N THR A 269 -17.69 -5.83 8.33
CA THR A 269 -16.81 -7.01 8.39
C THR A 269 -17.57 -8.29 8.73
N VAL A 270 -18.56 -8.22 9.63
CA VAL A 270 -19.42 -9.36 9.99
C VAL A 270 -20.29 -9.76 8.80
N THR A 271 -20.91 -8.78 8.13
CA THR A 271 -21.69 -9.03 6.90
C THR A 271 -20.82 -9.64 5.79
N SER A 272 -19.62 -9.12 5.57
CA SER A 272 -18.67 -9.66 4.59
C SER A 272 -18.27 -11.10 4.90
N ALA A 273 -17.96 -11.42 6.16
CA ALA A 273 -17.65 -12.79 6.56
C ALA A 273 -18.83 -13.74 6.36
N ALA A 274 -20.07 -13.30 6.64
CA ALA A 274 -21.27 -14.08 6.37
C ALA A 274 -21.48 -14.31 4.85
N ILE A 275 -21.24 -13.30 4.01
CA ILE A 275 -21.28 -13.44 2.54
C ILE A 275 -20.27 -14.50 2.09
N VAL A 276 -19.00 -14.37 2.52
CA VAL A 276 -17.93 -15.31 2.14
C VAL A 276 -18.28 -16.73 2.60
N TYR A 277 -18.82 -16.88 3.81
CA TYR A 277 -19.30 -18.18 4.30
C TYR A 277 -20.30 -18.82 3.35
N HIS A 278 -21.36 -18.10 2.96
CA HIS A 278 -22.38 -18.65 2.07
C HIS A 278 -21.86 -18.89 0.65
N MET A 279 -20.99 -18.01 0.13
CA MET A 279 -20.35 -18.22 -1.18
C MET A 279 -19.47 -19.47 -1.18
N ALA A 280 -18.64 -19.67 -0.15
CA ALA A 280 -17.79 -20.85 -0.05
C ALA A 280 -18.61 -22.15 0.08
N LYS A 281 -19.75 -22.10 0.75
CA LYS A 281 -20.67 -23.25 0.90
C LYS A 281 -21.43 -23.61 -0.38
N GLN A 282 -21.41 -22.78 -1.42
CA GLN A 282 -21.97 -23.13 -2.73
C GLN A 282 -21.11 -24.14 -3.49
N GLY A 283 -19.84 -24.36 -3.08
CA GLY A 283 -18.98 -25.37 -3.69
C GLY A 283 -18.53 -25.04 -5.12
N GLN A 284 -18.62 -23.77 -5.54
CA GLN A 284 -18.24 -23.31 -6.89
C GLN A 284 -16.73 -22.99 -7.04
N GLY A 285 -15.91 -23.44 -6.09
CA GLY A 285 -14.47 -23.17 -6.06
C GLY A 285 -14.05 -22.31 -4.89
N GLN A 286 -12.86 -21.71 -5.02
CA GLN A 286 -12.25 -20.88 -3.99
C GLN A 286 -12.81 -19.45 -4.05
N VAL A 287 -13.10 -18.87 -2.88
CA VAL A 287 -13.53 -17.47 -2.77
C VAL A 287 -12.31 -16.60 -2.48
N LEU A 288 -12.01 -15.66 -3.37
CA LEU A 288 -10.97 -14.65 -3.16
C LEU A 288 -11.53 -13.47 -2.37
N VAL A 289 -10.84 -13.09 -1.28
CA VAL A 289 -11.19 -11.95 -0.43
C VAL A 289 -10.01 -11.00 -0.39
N CYS A 290 -10.23 -9.74 -0.77
CA CYS A 290 -9.19 -8.72 -0.85
C CYS A 290 -9.61 -7.46 -0.07
N ALA A 291 -8.63 -6.74 0.48
CA ALA A 291 -8.79 -5.40 1.00
C ALA A 291 -7.48 -4.61 0.75
N PRO A 292 -7.53 -3.26 0.68
CA PRO A 292 -6.36 -2.46 0.33
C PRO A 292 -5.30 -2.38 1.45
N SER A 293 -5.65 -2.67 2.71
CA SER A 293 -4.71 -2.67 3.84
C SER A 293 -4.57 -4.05 4.47
N ASN A 294 -3.36 -4.38 4.92
CA ASN A 294 -3.08 -5.66 5.59
C ASN A 294 -3.96 -5.84 6.85
N VAL A 295 -4.14 -4.79 7.64
CA VAL A 295 -4.98 -4.82 8.85
C VAL A 295 -6.42 -5.18 8.50
N ALA A 296 -6.97 -4.63 7.42
CA ALA A 296 -8.33 -4.96 6.98
C ALA A 296 -8.44 -6.41 6.50
N VAL A 297 -7.43 -6.93 5.79
CA VAL A 297 -7.39 -8.35 5.38
C VAL A 297 -7.32 -9.26 6.61
N ASP A 298 -6.50 -8.92 7.60
CA ASP A 298 -6.32 -9.72 8.81
C ASP A 298 -7.62 -9.77 9.64
N GLN A 299 -8.32 -8.64 9.77
CA GLN A 299 -9.65 -8.57 10.41
C GLN A 299 -10.69 -9.43 9.67
N LEU A 300 -10.69 -9.42 8.34
CA LEU A 300 -11.58 -10.27 7.55
C LEU A 300 -11.21 -11.75 7.71
N ALA A 301 -9.93 -12.10 7.64
CA ALA A 301 -9.45 -13.47 7.78
C ALA A 301 -9.83 -14.06 9.15
N GLU A 302 -9.66 -13.29 10.23
CA GLU A 302 -10.08 -13.69 11.58
C GLU A 302 -11.59 -13.98 11.63
N LYS A 303 -12.42 -13.05 11.13
CA LYS A 303 -13.88 -13.22 11.12
C LYS A 303 -14.36 -14.35 10.21
N ILE A 304 -13.67 -14.63 9.11
CA ILE A 304 -14.02 -15.77 8.24
C ILE A 304 -13.60 -17.08 8.91
N SER A 305 -12.44 -17.12 9.56
CA SER A 305 -11.92 -18.32 10.23
C SER A 305 -12.86 -18.85 11.32
N VAL A 306 -13.45 -17.96 12.13
CA VAL A 306 -14.41 -18.38 13.19
C VAL A 306 -15.67 -19.07 12.66
N THR A 307 -15.95 -18.97 11.35
CA THR A 307 -17.07 -19.69 10.71
C THR A 307 -16.79 -21.17 10.47
N GLY A 308 -15.56 -21.63 10.73
CA GLY A 308 -15.10 -22.99 10.48
C GLY A 308 -14.71 -23.24 9.01
N LEU A 309 -14.58 -22.20 8.19
CA LEU A 309 -14.02 -22.31 6.85
C LEU A 309 -12.50 -22.50 6.90
N LYS A 310 -11.96 -23.23 5.92
CA LYS A 310 -10.51 -23.30 5.68
C LYS A 310 -10.05 -22.00 5.03
N VAL A 311 -9.31 -21.17 5.77
CA VAL A 311 -8.84 -19.86 5.32
C VAL A 311 -7.32 -19.91 5.09
N VAL A 312 -6.87 -19.34 3.97
CA VAL A 312 -5.45 -19.13 3.68
C VAL A 312 -5.19 -17.64 3.50
N ARG A 313 -4.36 -17.07 4.39
CA ARG A 313 -3.88 -15.69 4.32
C ARG A 313 -2.58 -15.65 3.52
N LEU A 314 -2.64 -15.23 2.27
CA LEU A 314 -1.45 -15.02 1.44
C LEU A 314 -0.85 -13.64 1.73
N CYS A 315 0.41 -13.58 2.16
CA CYS A 315 1.15 -12.34 2.39
C CYS A 315 2.38 -12.23 1.47
N ALA A 316 2.90 -11.02 1.28
CA ALA A 316 4.15 -10.81 0.56
C ALA A 316 5.32 -11.39 1.37
N LYS A 317 6.34 -11.90 0.68
CA LYS A 317 7.54 -12.50 1.31
C LYS A 317 8.23 -11.57 2.32
N SER A 318 8.28 -10.26 2.02
CA SER A 318 8.85 -9.25 2.92
C SER A 318 8.08 -9.08 4.24
N ARG A 319 6.89 -9.70 4.37
CA ARG A 319 6.05 -9.65 5.56
C ARG A 319 5.97 -10.97 6.32
N GLU A 320 6.67 -12.03 5.90
CA GLU A 320 6.67 -13.31 6.64
C GLU A 320 7.27 -13.18 8.05
N ALA A 321 8.12 -12.17 8.28
CA ALA A 321 8.66 -11.88 9.60
C ALA A 321 7.74 -11.01 10.47
N VAL A 322 6.69 -10.41 9.92
CA VAL A 322 5.81 -9.48 10.64
C VAL A 322 4.78 -10.25 11.44
N SER A 323 4.64 -9.91 12.73
CA SER A 323 3.61 -10.50 13.61
C SER A 323 2.20 -10.15 13.13
N SER A 324 1.26 -11.09 13.23
CA SER A 324 -0.14 -10.86 12.88
C SER A 324 -1.04 -11.73 13.78
N PRO A 325 -2.21 -11.23 14.21
CA PRO A 325 -3.18 -12.03 14.98
C PRO A 325 -3.67 -13.28 14.23
N VAL A 326 -3.49 -13.30 12.90
CA VAL A 326 -3.87 -14.41 12.02
C VAL A 326 -2.66 -15.16 11.46
N GLU A 327 -1.51 -15.14 12.15
CA GLU A 327 -0.27 -15.84 11.71
C GLU A 327 -0.53 -17.32 11.38
N HIS A 328 -1.32 -18.00 12.21
CA HIS A 328 -1.72 -19.41 12.01
C HIS A 328 -2.51 -19.67 10.71
N LEU A 329 -3.11 -18.63 10.13
CA LEU A 329 -3.83 -18.71 8.85
C LEU A 329 -2.93 -18.43 7.65
N THR A 330 -1.69 -17.97 7.86
CA THR A 330 -0.82 -17.58 6.76
C THR A 330 -0.29 -18.78 5.99
N LEU A 331 -0.12 -18.62 4.67
CA LEU A 331 0.34 -19.73 3.81
C LEU A 331 1.69 -20.29 4.28
N HIS A 332 2.66 -19.41 4.57
CA HIS A 332 4.00 -19.83 4.99
C HIS A 332 3.98 -20.55 6.34
N TYR A 333 3.11 -20.15 7.28
CA TYR A 333 2.91 -20.87 8.53
C TYR A 333 2.30 -22.26 8.27
N GLN A 334 1.20 -22.33 7.50
CA GLN A 334 0.53 -23.60 7.22
C GLN A 334 1.48 -24.59 6.54
N VAL A 335 2.23 -24.16 5.53
CA VAL A 335 3.21 -24.99 4.82
C VAL A 335 4.26 -25.58 5.77
N ARG A 336 4.78 -24.77 6.71
CA ARG A 336 5.76 -25.26 7.71
C ARG A 336 5.19 -26.29 8.68
N HIS A 337 3.87 -26.34 8.83
CA HIS A 337 3.19 -27.21 9.79
C HIS A 337 2.40 -28.36 9.13
N LEU A 338 2.47 -28.52 7.80
CA LEU A 338 1.81 -29.61 7.06
C LEU A 338 2.27 -31.01 7.55
N ASP A 339 3.57 -31.17 7.86
CA ASP A 339 4.15 -32.47 8.25
C ASP A 339 3.96 -32.81 9.74
N THR A 340 3.56 -31.84 10.57
CA THR A 340 3.37 -32.06 12.02
C THR A 340 2.03 -32.72 12.34
N SER A 341 1.00 -32.53 11.53
CA SER A 341 -0.34 -33.10 11.76
C SER A 341 -0.41 -34.61 11.51
N GLU A 342 0.32 -35.15 10.53
CA GLU A 342 0.31 -36.60 10.25
C GLU A 342 0.96 -37.43 11.37
N LYS A 343 1.91 -36.86 12.12
CA LYS A 343 2.57 -37.55 13.24
C LYS A 343 1.72 -37.60 14.51
N SER A 344 0.82 -36.63 14.71
CA SER A 344 -0.10 -36.62 15.86
C SER A 344 -1.27 -37.60 15.71
N GLU A 345 -1.76 -37.84 14.49
CA GLU A 345 -2.83 -38.83 14.26
C GLU A 345 -2.30 -40.27 14.45
N GLN A 346 -1.06 -40.56 14.03
CA GLN A 346 -0.44 -41.87 14.25
C GLN A 346 -0.06 -42.16 15.71
N ALA A 347 0.12 -41.14 16.55
CA ALA A 347 0.46 -41.32 17.97
C ALA A 347 -0.75 -41.58 18.87
N THR A 348 -1.97 -41.42 18.36
CA THR A 348 -3.22 -41.64 19.13
C THR A 348 -3.87 -42.99 18.82
N GLU A 349 -3.35 -43.73 17.84
CA GLU A 349 -3.78 -45.09 17.47
C GLU A 349 -2.79 -46.18 17.91
N GLY A 350 -1.82 -45.85 18.78
CA GLY A 350 -0.76 -46.76 19.27
C GLY A 350 -1.02 -47.36 20.65
#